data_AF-A0A4Q5X632-F1
#
_entry.id   AF-A0A4Q5X632-F1
#
_cell.length_a   1.000
_cell.length_b   1.000
_cell.length_c   1.000
_cell.angle_alpha   90.00
_cell.angle_beta   90.00
_cell.angle_gamma   90.00
#
_symmetry.space_group_name_H-M   'P 1'
#
loop_
_entity.id
_entity.type
_entity.pdbx_description
1 polymer ?
#
loop_
_entity_poly.entity_id
_entity_poly.type
_entity_poly.pdbx_seq_one_letter_code
_entity_poly.pdbx_strand_id
1 'polypeptide(L)'
;MRAIIGAGLLGLALAGAPAIAQLAKGGPVMDAGQIKASLFGIEMTGFSPSYGFAWRECIEPGGATLYETPDGILNGRLTISPKGEACFAYEDDGYKTPACYQTRKTDKGFRFDGEFDSVFVTTKVVTGIRSCKKQDLVG
;
A
#
# COMPACT_ATOMS: atom_id res chain seq x y z
N MET A 1 3.52 33.35 55.84
CA MET A 1 2.82 32.20 56.44
C MET A 1 1.98 31.53 55.35
N ARG A 2 1.92 30.19 55.42
CA ARG A 2 1.24 29.22 54.53
C ARG A 2 2.04 28.74 53.32
N ALA A 3 2.69 27.62 53.58
CA ALA A 3 3.20 26.63 52.65
C ALA A 3 2.07 25.72 52.12
N ILE A 4 2.44 24.90 51.12
CA ILE A 4 2.14 23.47 50.94
C ILE A 4 1.59 23.11 49.54
N ILE A 5 2.49 22.46 48.79
CA ILE A 5 2.36 21.18 48.08
C ILE A 5 1.21 21.01 47.08
N GLY A 6 1.59 20.71 45.84
CA GLY A 6 0.72 20.07 44.86
C GLY A 6 1.52 19.51 43.69
N ALA A 7 2.17 18.36 43.91
CA ALA A 7 2.69 17.53 42.82
C ALA A 7 1.53 17.07 41.92
N GLY A 8 1.67 17.26 40.62
CA GLY A 8 0.73 16.80 39.61
C GLY A 8 1.49 16.24 38.41
N LEU A 9 1.77 14.94 38.49
CA LEU A 9 2.32 14.11 37.42
C LEU A 9 1.38 14.02 36.21
N LEU A 10 2.01 13.87 35.04
CA LEU A 10 1.58 13.06 33.88
C LEU A 10 0.36 13.48 33.03
N GLY A 11 0.64 13.48 31.71
CA GLY A 11 -0.26 12.95 30.69
C GLY A 11 -1.10 14.02 29.97
N LEU A 12 -1.17 14.10 28.65
CA LEU A 12 -0.63 13.30 27.55
C LEU A 12 -0.22 14.27 26.45
N ALA A 13 0.96 14.10 25.88
CA ALA A 13 1.23 14.57 24.55
C ALA A 13 0.34 13.78 23.58
N LEU A 14 -0.82 14.34 23.21
CA LEU A 14 -1.55 13.92 22.01
C LEU A 14 -0.83 14.46 20.77
N ALA A 15 0.45 14.10 20.63
CA ALA A 15 1.19 14.29 19.40
C ALA A 15 1.01 13.05 18.55
N GLY A 16 0.25 13.18 17.47
CA GLY A 16 0.37 12.28 16.33
C GLY A 16 -0.56 11.07 16.34
N ALA A 17 -1.81 11.31 15.98
CA ALA A 17 -2.29 10.61 14.80
C ALA A 17 -2.66 11.70 13.81
N PRO A 18 -1.86 11.98 12.75
CA PRO A 18 -2.44 12.72 11.65
C PRO A 18 -3.60 11.84 11.22
N ALA A 19 -4.79 12.40 11.31
CA ALA A 19 -5.96 11.73 10.81
C ALA A 19 -5.64 11.19 9.43
N ILE A 20 -5.92 9.91 9.26
CA ILE A 20 -6.13 9.18 8.02
C ILE A 20 -7.06 9.96 7.03
N ALA A 21 -7.62 11.10 7.45
CA ALA A 21 -8.42 12.10 6.75
C ALA A 21 -7.91 12.59 5.38
N GLN A 22 -6.72 12.18 4.93
CA GLN A 22 -6.19 12.48 3.60
C GLN A 22 -5.72 11.22 2.84
N LEU A 23 -6.31 10.04 3.09
CA LEU A 23 -6.17 8.84 2.23
C LEU A 23 -6.53 9.20 0.78
N ALA A 24 -5.53 9.69 0.06
CA ALA A 24 -5.66 10.58 -1.08
C ALA A 24 -6.78 10.17 -2.03
N LYS A 25 -7.71 11.08 -2.35
CA LYS A 25 -8.70 10.88 -3.45
C LYS A 25 -8.02 10.47 -4.76
N GLY A 26 -6.73 10.79 -4.89
CA GLY A 26 -5.93 10.56 -6.07
C GLY A 26 -6.31 11.53 -7.19
N GLY A 27 -5.46 11.58 -8.22
CA GLY A 27 -5.76 12.24 -9.47
C GLY A 27 -6.78 11.45 -10.31
N PRO A 28 -6.87 11.77 -11.61
CA PRO A 28 -7.61 10.98 -12.57
C PRO A 28 -7.19 9.49 -12.55
N VAL A 29 -8.09 8.62 -12.99
CA VAL A 29 -7.76 7.21 -13.22
C VAL A 29 -6.65 7.14 -14.27
N MET A 30 -5.62 6.37 -13.98
CA MET A 30 -4.48 6.17 -14.86
C MET A 30 -4.84 5.22 -15.99
N ASP A 31 -4.30 5.44 -17.19
CA ASP A 31 -4.40 4.50 -18.30
C ASP A 31 -3.40 3.34 -18.17
N ALA A 32 -3.55 2.32 -19.02
CA ALA A 32 -2.71 1.12 -19.00
C ALA A 32 -1.20 1.42 -19.18
N GLY A 33 -0.86 2.41 -20.01
CA GLY A 33 0.53 2.81 -20.26
C GLY A 33 1.14 3.50 -19.04
N GLN A 34 0.38 4.40 -18.43
CA GLN A 34 0.77 5.07 -17.18
C GLN A 34 0.96 4.07 -16.03
N ILE A 35 0.05 3.09 -15.89
CA ILE A 35 0.16 2.06 -14.85
C ILE A 35 1.41 1.20 -15.10
N LYS A 36 1.61 0.73 -16.32
CA LYS A 36 2.79 -0.07 -16.69
C LYS A 36 4.11 0.66 -16.42
N ALA A 37 4.19 1.95 -16.76
CA ALA A 37 5.38 2.75 -16.51
C ALA A 37 5.62 3.04 -15.02
N SER A 38 4.57 2.97 -14.19
CA SER A 38 4.61 3.40 -12.80
C SER A 38 4.76 2.27 -11.79
N LEU A 39 4.24 1.07 -12.08
CA LEU A 39 4.16 -0.03 -11.11
C LEU A 39 5.23 -1.11 -11.29
N PHE A 40 5.89 -1.22 -12.44
CA PHE A 40 6.89 -2.27 -12.66
C PHE A 40 8.26 -1.81 -12.17
N GLY A 41 8.93 -2.63 -11.36
CA GLY A 41 10.23 -2.29 -10.77
C GLY A 41 10.13 -1.30 -9.62
N ILE A 42 9.09 -1.43 -8.79
CA ILE A 42 8.90 -0.61 -7.59
C ILE A 42 8.68 -1.49 -6.36
N GLU A 43 8.84 -0.87 -5.20
CA GLU A 43 8.30 -1.35 -3.95
C GLU A 43 7.38 -0.28 -3.38
N MET A 44 6.27 -0.70 -2.81
CA MET A 44 5.30 0.18 -2.19
C MET A 44 4.95 -0.33 -0.79
N THR A 45 4.81 0.60 0.14
CA THR A 45 4.18 0.34 1.45
C THR A 45 2.92 1.18 1.53
N GLY A 46 1.93 0.70 2.27
CA GLY A 46 0.63 1.35 2.34
C GLY A 46 -0.24 0.92 3.51
N PHE A 47 -1.45 1.45 3.50
CA PHE A 47 -2.52 1.07 4.42
C PHE A 47 -3.81 0.83 3.63
N SER A 48 -4.56 -0.19 4.00
CA SER A 48 -5.90 -0.43 3.48
C SER A 48 -6.93 0.08 4.50
N PRO A 49 -7.67 1.17 4.23
CA PRO A 49 -8.79 1.55 5.09
C PRO A 49 -9.93 0.52 5.07
N SER A 50 -10.13 -0.19 3.95
CA SER A 50 -11.21 -1.16 3.83
C SER A 50 -10.97 -2.41 4.68
N TYR A 51 -9.70 -2.81 4.86
CA TYR A 51 -9.33 -3.99 5.66
C TYR A 51 -8.67 -3.66 7.01
N GLY A 52 -8.30 -2.40 7.25
CA GLY A 52 -7.75 -1.96 8.54
C GLY A 52 -6.30 -2.39 8.83
N PHE A 53 -5.53 -2.78 7.82
CA PHE A 53 -4.14 -3.22 7.98
C PHE A 53 -3.13 -2.44 7.12
N ALA A 54 -1.87 -2.45 7.57
CA ALA A 54 -0.74 -2.01 6.78
C ALA A 54 -0.24 -3.14 5.88
N TRP A 55 0.28 -2.79 4.72
CA TRP A 55 0.73 -3.73 3.71
C TRP A 55 1.98 -3.24 3.00
N ARG A 56 2.71 -4.19 2.39
CA ARG A 56 3.85 -3.93 1.54
C ARG A 56 3.78 -4.82 0.31
N GLU A 57 4.13 -4.27 -0.84
CA GLU A 57 4.20 -5.01 -2.10
C GLU A 57 5.49 -4.62 -2.81
N CYS A 58 6.29 -5.62 -3.16
CA CYS A 58 7.40 -5.47 -4.07
C CYS A 58 7.00 -6.00 -5.45
N ILE A 59 7.27 -5.24 -6.52
CA ILE A 59 6.96 -5.61 -7.90
C ILE A 59 8.24 -5.56 -8.73
N GLU A 60 8.66 -6.73 -9.23
CA GLU A 60 9.78 -6.83 -10.15
C GLU A 60 9.44 -6.24 -11.53
N PRO A 61 10.44 -5.85 -12.34
CA PRO A 61 10.21 -5.36 -13.71
C PRO A 61 9.45 -6.35 -14.62
N GLY A 62 9.51 -7.65 -14.31
CA GLY A 62 8.78 -8.70 -15.03
C GLY A 62 7.34 -8.92 -14.54
N GLY A 63 6.91 -8.23 -13.48
CA GLY A 63 5.57 -8.37 -12.90
C GLY A 63 5.44 -9.48 -11.86
N ALA A 64 6.50 -10.21 -11.52
CA ALA A 64 6.50 -11.04 -10.31
C ALA A 64 6.43 -10.12 -9.09
N THR A 65 5.66 -10.51 -8.08
CA THR A 65 5.45 -9.68 -6.90
C THR A 65 5.60 -10.47 -5.61
N LEU A 66 5.78 -9.74 -4.52
CA LEU A 66 5.86 -10.28 -3.18
C LEU A 66 5.05 -9.36 -2.26
N TYR A 67 3.90 -9.88 -1.81
CA TYR A 67 2.92 -9.18 -1.01
C TYR A 67 3.06 -9.56 0.46
N GLU A 68 3.09 -8.58 1.34
CA GLU A 68 3.21 -8.76 2.77
C GLU A 68 2.05 -8.06 3.49
N THR A 69 1.38 -8.84 4.35
CA THR A 69 0.32 -8.41 5.25
C THR A 69 0.59 -8.96 6.65
N PRO A 70 -0.22 -8.61 7.67
CA PRO A 70 -0.13 -9.26 8.98
C PRO A 70 -0.32 -10.79 8.96
N ASP A 71 -0.97 -11.33 7.92
CA ASP A 71 -1.23 -12.76 7.77
C ASP A 71 -0.05 -13.52 7.15
N GLY A 72 0.93 -12.81 6.61
CA GLY A 72 2.16 -13.39 6.07
C GLY A 72 2.57 -12.80 4.73
N ILE A 73 3.44 -13.54 4.03
CA ILE A 73 4.01 -13.14 2.75
C ILE A 73 3.53 -14.10 1.66
N LEU A 74 2.99 -13.55 0.57
CA LEU A 74 2.51 -14.28 -0.60
C LEU A 74 3.30 -13.88 -1.84
N ASN A 75 3.67 -14.88 -2.64
CA ASN A 75 4.16 -14.63 -4.00
C ASN A 75 2.98 -14.26 -4.89
N GLY A 76 3.17 -13.23 -5.72
CA GLY A 76 2.12 -12.68 -6.57
C GLY A 76 2.58 -12.40 -7.99
N ARG A 77 1.62 -11.95 -8.80
CA ARG A 77 1.83 -11.52 -10.18
C ARG A 77 0.97 -10.30 -10.47
N LEU A 78 1.61 -9.25 -10.97
CA LEU A 78 0.96 -8.08 -11.52
C LEU A 78 0.84 -8.23 -13.04
N THR A 79 -0.38 -8.02 -13.52
CA THR A 79 -0.68 -7.83 -14.94
C THR A 79 -1.51 -6.56 -15.13
N ILE A 80 -1.44 -5.95 -16.32
CA ILE A 80 -2.28 -4.79 -16.65
C ILE A 80 -3.41 -5.26 -17.56
N SER A 81 -4.66 -5.07 -17.12
CA SER A 81 -5.82 -5.47 -17.92
C SER A 81 -5.93 -4.61 -19.20
N PRO A 82 -6.59 -5.10 -20.26
CA PRO A 82 -6.89 -4.29 -21.44
C PRO A 82 -7.71 -3.03 -21.15
N LYS A 83 -8.39 -2.99 -20.00
CA LYS A 83 -9.19 -1.84 -19.54
C LYS A 83 -8.37 -0.82 -18.74
N GLY A 84 -7.08 -1.07 -18.52
CA GLY A 84 -6.21 -0.19 -17.73
C GLY A 84 -6.36 -0.39 -16.23
N GLU A 85 -6.48 -1.64 -15.77
CA GLU A 85 -6.51 -1.97 -14.34
C GLU A 85 -5.20 -2.69 -13.94
N ALA A 86 -4.73 -2.45 -12.72
CA ALA A 86 -3.67 -3.24 -12.13
C ALA A 86 -4.29 -4.50 -11.51
N CYS A 87 -3.99 -5.66 -12.09
CA CYS A 87 -4.55 -6.94 -11.67
C CYS A 87 -3.49 -7.78 -10.95
N PHE A 88 -3.73 -8.06 -9.68
CA PHE A 88 -2.85 -8.85 -8.82
C PHE A 88 -3.44 -10.24 -8.60
N ALA A 89 -2.66 -11.29 -8.82
CA ALA A 89 -3.01 -12.67 -8.48
C ALA A 89 -1.96 -13.25 -7.55
N TYR A 90 -2.37 -14.02 -6.54
CA TYR A 90 -1.48 -14.53 -5.48
C TYR A 90 -1.47 -16.07 -5.44
N GLU A 91 -0.46 -16.63 -4.79
CA GLU A 91 -0.22 -18.08 -4.80
C GLU A 91 -1.20 -18.91 -3.97
N ASP A 92 -1.89 -18.29 -3.02
CA ASP A 92 -2.82 -18.92 -2.09
C ASP A 92 -4.03 -19.57 -2.77
N ASP A 93 -4.45 -19.05 -3.92
CA ASP A 93 -5.49 -19.65 -4.78
C ASP A 93 -4.92 -20.35 -6.04
N GLY A 94 -3.59 -20.38 -6.17
CA GLY A 94 -2.90 -20.85 -7.37
C GLY A 94 -2.94 -19.87 -8.54
N TYR A 95 -2.99 -18.57 -8.28
CA TYR A 95 -3.05 -17.46 -9.24
C TYR A 95 -4.32 -17.46 -10.11
N LYS A 96 -5.45 -17.95 -9.59
CA LYS A 96 -6.66 -18.19 -10.39
C LYS A 96 -7.59 -16.99 -10.44
N THR A 97 -7.67 -16.22 -9.37
CA THR A 97 -8.63 -15.14 -9.21
C THR A 97 -7.87 -13.81 -9.05
N PRO A 98 -7.56 -13.11 -10.16
CA PRO A 98 -6.91 -11.82 -10.08
C PRO A 98 -7.84 -10.76 -9.50
N ALA A 99 -7.35 -10.01 -8.51
CA ALA A 99 -7.99 -8.80 -8.02
C ALA A 99 -7.53 -7.60 -8.84
N CYS A 100 -8.46 -6.97 -9.57
CA CYS A 100 -8.18 -5.86 -10.48
C CYS A 100 -8.61 -4.53 -9.86
N TYR A 101 -7.72 -3.53 -9.97
CA TYR A 101 -7.90 -2.23 -9.35
C TYR A 101 -7.75 -1.09 -10.37
N GLN A 102 -8.67 -0.14 -10.30
CA GLN A 102 -8.45 1.19 -10.87
C GLN A 102 -7.36 1.89 -10.08
N THR A 103 -6.35 2.40 -10.78
CA THR A 103 -5.20 3.03 -10.14
C THR A 103 -5.23 4.53 -10.38
N ARG A 104 -4.97 5.30 -9.32
CA ARG A 104 -4.84 6.77 -9.36
C ARG A 104 -3.50 7.16 -8.78
N LYS A 105 -2.84 8.16 -9.38
CA LYS A 105 -1.64 8.76 -8.79
C LYS A 105 -2.02 9.59 -7.57
N THR A 106 -1.21 9.55 -6.53
CA THR A 106 -1.34 10.39 -5.33
C THR A 106 0.00 11.09 -5.05
N ASP A 107 0.01 12.07 -4.16
CA ASP A 107 1.24 12.78 -3.77
C ASP A 107 2.31 11.84 -3.17
N LYS A 108 1.88 10.72 -2.57
CA LYS A 108 2.75 9.75 -1.90
C LYS A 108 2.94 8.45 -2.69
N GLY A 109 2.32 8.32 -3.86
CA GLY A 109 2.39 7.12 -4.69
C GLY A 109 1.11 6.89 -5.46
N PHE A 110 0.29 5.94 -5.00
CA PHE A 110 -0.89 5.43 -5.68
C PHE A 110 -2.05 5.17 -4.72
N ARG A 111 -3.25 5.21 -5.28
CA ARG A 111 -4.47 4.67 -4.70
C ARG A 111 -5.04 3.62 -5.65
N PHE A 112 -5.41 2.49 -5.08
CA PHE A 112 -6.04 1.38 -5.77
C PHE A 112 -7.48 1.26 -5.28
N ASP A 113 -8.43 1.35 -6.21
CA ASP A 113 -9.86 1.19 -5.96
C ASP A 113 -10.31 -0.10 -6.68
N GLY A 114 -10.75 -1.11 -5.93
CA GLY A 114 -11.13 -2.43 -6.44
C GLY A 114 -12.60 -2.77 -6.19
N GLU A 115 -12.96 -4.02 -6.47
CA GLU A 115 -14.31 -4.52 -6.20
C GLU A 115 -14.66 -4.48 -4.71
N PHE A 116 -15.96 -4.43 -4.39
CA PHE A 116 -16.51 -4.38 -3.01
C PHE A 116 -15.95 -3.23 -2.15
N ASP A 117 -15.72 -2.07 -2.76
CA ASP A 117 -15.15 -0.89 -2.10
C ASP A 117 -13.79 -1.16 -1.43
N SER A 118 -13.04 -2.14 -1.95
CA SER A 118 -11.67 -2.39 -1.50
C SER A 118 -10.76 -1.24 -1.92
N VAL A 119 -10.05 -0.68 -0.93
CA VAL A 119 -9.18 0.48 -1.12
C VAL A 119 -7.82 0.18 -0.52
N PHE A 120 -6.78 0.43 -1.30
CA PHE A 120 -5.39 0.39 -0.84
C PHE A 120 -4.71 1.70 -1.20
N VAL A 121 -4.04 2.33 -0.23
CA VAL A 121 -3.35 3.61 -0.45
C VAL A 121 -1.90 3.45 -0.05
N THR A 122 -0.99 3.78 -0.97
CA THR A 122 0.44 3.76 -0.66
C THR A 122 0.81 4.95 0.22
N THR A 123 1.67 4.73 1.20
CA THR A 123 2.29 5.77 2.02
C THR A 123 3.73 6.05 1.61
N LYS A 124 4.38 5.11 0.90
CA LYS A 124 5.73 5.25 0.33
C LYS A 124 5.85 4.41 -0.94
N VAL A 125 6.64 4.91 -1.89
CA VAL A 125 7.04 4.18 -3.11
C VAL A 125 8.55 4.33 -3.29
N VAL A 126 9.23 3.22 -3.57
CA VAL A 126 10.64 3.16 -3.94
C VAL A 126 10.73 2.60 -5.36
N THR A 127 11.48 3.26 -6.24
CA THR A 127 11.62 2.87 -7.65
C THR A 127 12.99 2.24 -7.92
N GLY A 128 13.12 1.51 -9.03
CA GLY A 128 14.40 0.91 -9.44
C GLY A 128 14.66 -0.46 -8.84
N ILE A 129 13.60 -1.12 -8.34
CA ILE A 129 13.66 -2.49 -7.86
C ILE A 129 13.95 -3.42 -9.04
N ARG A 130 14.92 -4.31 -8.83
CA ARG A 130 15.31 -5.33 -9.83
C ARG A 130 14.83 -6.72 -9.48
N SER A 131 14.72 -7.01 -8.18
CA SER A 131 14.21 -8.28 -7.68
C SER A 131 13.58 -8.10 -6.30
N CYS A 132 12.59 -8.94 -5.99
CA CYS A 132 11.88 -8.98 -4.72
C CYS A 132 12.35 -10.19 -3.92
N LYS A 133 13.14 -9.97 -2.87
CA LYS A 133 13.56 -11.05 -1.96
C LYS A 133 12.78 -10.96 -0.66
N LYS A 134 12.36 -12.12 -0.13
CA LYS A 134 11.71 -12.22 1.20
C LYS A 134 12.54 -11.56 2.32
N GLN A 135 13.86 -11.59 2.20
CA GLN A 135 14.80 -11.00 3.16
C GLN A 135 14.81 -9.47 3.13
N ASP A 136 14.41 -8.85 2.02
CA ASP A 136 14.34 -7.40 1.88
C ASP A 136 13.03 -6.85 2.48
N LEU A 137 12.00 -7.72 2.65
CA LEU A 137 10.69 -7.36 3.20
C LEU A 137 10.65 -7.32 4.73
N VAL A 138 11.46 -8.15 5.40
CA VAL A 138 11.59 -8.17 6.86
C VAL A 138 12.60 -7.10 7.30
N GLY A 139 12.11 -5.94 7.72
CA GLY A 139 12.87 -4.91 8.41
C GLY A 139 12.83 -5.07 9.92
#